data_AF-A0A9D6V1Y9-F1
#
_entry.id   AF-A0A9D6V1Y9-F1
#
_cell.length_a   1.000
_cell.length_b   1.000
_cell.length_c   1.000
_cell.angle_alpha   90.00
_cell.angle_beta   90.00
_cell.angle_gamma   90.00
#
_symmetry.space_group_name_H-M   'P 1'
#
loop_
_entity.id
_entity.type
_entity.pdbx_description
1 polymer ?
#
loop_
_entity_poly.entity_id
_entity_poly.type
_entity_poly.pdbx_seq_one_letter_code
_entity_poly.pdbx_strand_id
1 'polypeptide(L)'
;MPEPNETNIPCNTFAMVSEEDPRCGCGLKEVLTYEEESILAKMREIKEQVRPVAQKLKDVQAQMGRSAKIESAPEFAGVYAQIEELRREWQDWERKLEDAIERKLIMLGHRQPR
;
A
#
# COMPACT_ATOMS: atom_id res chain seq x y z
N MET A 1 23.51 17.91 42.94
CA MET A 1 23.30 16.55 42.41
C MET A 1 22.26 16.67 41.30
N PRO A 2 22.68 16.77 40.03
CA PRO A 2 21.79 17.00 38.89
C PRO A 2 21.17 15.69 38.37
N GLU A 3 19.94 15.81 37.86
CA GLU A 3 19.10 14.75 37.30
C GLU A 3 19.64 14.18 35.98
N PRO A 4 19.43 12.89 35.67
CA PRO A 4 19.78 12.34 34.37
C PRO A 4 18.74 12.72 33.29
N ASN A 5 19.24 13.47 32.32
CA ASN A 5 18.70 13.75 30.99
C ASN A 5 18.46 12.44 30.21
N GLU A 6 17.19 12.05 30.03
CA GLU A 6 16.80 11.03 29.05
C GLU A 6 16.59 11.68 27.68
N THR A 7 17.62 11.52 26.87
CA THR A 7 17.67 11.85 25.45
C THR A 7 16.52 11.21 24.68
N ASN A 8 15.72 12.11 24.13
CA ASN A 8 14.89 12.01 22.94
C ASN A 8 15.51 11.12 21.84
N ILE A 9 15.02 9.89 21.69
CA ILE A 9 15.25 9.04 20.51
C ILE A 9 13.94 8.98 19.73
N PRO A 10 13.86 9.55 18.52
CA PRO A 10 12.69 9.39 17.66
C PRO A 10 12.65 7.94 17.18
N CYS A 11 11.72 7.17 17.74
CA CYS A 11 11.41 5.81 17.30
C CYS A 11 10.66 5.88 15.95
N ASN A 12 11.40 6.14 14.87
CA ASN A 12 10.97 5.82 13.52
C ASN A 12 11.63 4.49 13.14
N THR A 13 11.13 3.41 13.73
CA THR A 13 11.30 2.07 13.18
C THR A 13 9.91 1.50 13.03
N PHE A 14 9.54 1.26 11.78
CA PHE A 14 8.44 0.42 11.34
C PHE A 14 8.48 -0.92 12.11
N ALA A 15 7.82 -0.95 13.27
CA ALA A 15 7.68 -2.13 14.09
C ALA A 15 6.28 -2.71 13.85
N MET A 16 6.21 -3.62 12.89
CA MET A 16 5.23 -4.70 12.93
C MET A 16 5.62 -5.62 14.09
N VAL A 17 5.14 -5.33 15.30
CA VAL A 17 4.90 -6.37 16.31
C VAL A 17 3.69 -5.89 17.13
N SER A 18 2.57 -6.59 16.95
CA SER A 18 1.40 -6.47 17.79
C SER A 18 1.81 -6.68 19.25
N GLU A 19 1.54 -5.69 20.11
CA GLU A 19 1.51 -5.89 21.55
C GLU A 19 0.30 -6.79 21.85
N GLU A 20 0.59 -8.06 22.15
CA GLU A 20 -0.40 -9.06 22.51
C GLU A 20 -0.82 -8.84 23.98
N ASP A 21 -2.03 -8.34 24.19
CA ASP A 21 -2.67 -8.27 25.51
C ASP A 21 -3.10 -9.70 25.93
N PRO A 22 -2.59 -10.28 27.05
CA PRO A 22 -2.71 -11.71 27.34
C PRO A 22 -4.06 -12.11 27.98
N ARG A 23 -5.14 -11.38 27.72
CA ARG A 23 -6.46 -11.63 28.32
C ARG A 23 -7.56 -11.71 27.26
N CYS A 24 -7.61 -12.86 26.59
CA CYS A 24 -8.79 -13.58 26.07
C CYS A 24 -8.39 -14.28 24.76
N GLY A 25 -8.12 -15.59 24.86
CA GLY A 25 -7.71 -16.46 23.75
C GLY A 25 -8.82 -16.80 22.75
N CYS A 26 -9.48 -15.78 22.19
CA CYS A 26 -10.40 -15.86 21.06
C CYS A 26 -10.21 -14.65 20.13
N GLY A 27 -8.97 -14.29 19.81
CA GLY A 27 -8.72 -13.52 18.60
C GLY A 27 -8.97 -14.46 17.42
N LEU A 28 -10.18 -14.47 16.87
CA LEU A 28 -10.46 -15.08 15.57
C LEU A 28 -9.48 -14.44 14.59
N LYS A 29 -8.35 -15.11 14.36
CA LYS A 29 -7.39 -14.73 13.34
C LYS A 29 -8.16 -14.91 12.04
N GLU A 30 -8.74 -13.83 11.51
CA GLU A 30 -9.52 -13.88 10.29
C GLU A 30 -8.62 -14.47 9.21
N VAL A 31 -8.86 -15.74 8.91
CA VAL A 31 -8.08 -16.46 7.91
C VAL A 31 -8.48 -15.86 6.58
N LEU A 32 -7.48 -15.32 5.86
CA LEU A 32 -7.68 -14.85 4.50
C LEU A 32 -8.19 -16.01 3.65
N THR A 33 -9.22 -15.74 2.87
CA THR A 33 -9.66 -16.67 1.83
C THR A 33 -8.60 -16.75 0.74
N TYR A 34 -8.57 -17.88 0.02
CA TYR A 34 -7.69 -18.05 -1.13
C TYR A 34 -7.87 -16.93 -2.17
N GLU A 35 -9.10 -16.45 -2.35
CA GLU A 35 -9.41 -15.34 -3.26
C GLU A 35 -8.77 -14.03 -2.79
N GLU A 36 -8.93 -13.64 -1.53
CA GLU A 36 -8.30 -12.45 -0.94
C GLU A 36 -6.77 -12.53 -1.04
N GLU A 37 -6.17 -13.69 -0.75
CA GLU A 37 -4.72 -13.89 -0.85
C GLU A 37 -4.22 -13.70 -2.29
N SER A 38 -4.95 -14.22 -3.28
CA SER A 38 -4.61 -14.08 -4.69
C SER A 38 -4.69 -12.61 -5.16
N ILE A 39 -5.68 -11.86 -4.68
CA ILE A 39 -5.84 -10.44 -4.96
C ILE A 39 -4.69 -9.64 -4.31
N LEU A 40 -4.38 -9.93 -3.05
CA LEU A 40 -3.27 -9.29 -2.34
C LEU A 40 -1.91 -9.61 -2.97
N ALA A 41 -1.72 -10.81 -3.52
CA ALA A 41 -0.55 -11.15 -4.31
C ALA A 41 -0.43 -10.26 -5.56
N LYS A 42 -1.52 -10.05 -6.29
CA LYS A 42 -1.56 -9.15 -7.46
C LYS A 42 -1.31 -7.69 -7.09
N MET A 43 -1.86 -7.22 -5.97
CA MET A 43 -1.58 -5.87 -5.47
C MET A 43 -0.10 -5.71 -5.09
N ARG A 44 0.54 -6.74 -4.50
CA ARG A 44 1.99 -6.73 -4.23
C ARG A 44 2.81 -6.64 -5.51
N GLU A 45 2.43 -7.39 -6.55
CA GLU A 45 3.05 -7.34 -7.88
C GLU A 45 2.97 -5.94 -8.49
N ILE A 46 1.79 -5.29 -8.46
CA ILE A 46 1.62 -3.91 -8.94
C ILE A 46 2.52 -2.96 -8.14
N LYS A 47 2.58 -3.12 -6.80
CA LYS A 47 3.45 -2.28 -5.96
C LYS A 47 4.93 -2.45 -6.31
N GLU A 48 5.37 -3.65 -6.67
CA GLU A 48 6.72 -3.91 -7.15
C GLU A 48 6.99 -3.25 -8.50
N GLN A 49 6.00 -3.23 -9.40
CA GLN A 49 6.10 -2.54 -10.69
C GLN A 49 6.11 -1.01 -10.57
N VAL A 50 5.37 -0.44 -9.60
CA VAL A 50 5.34 1.01 -9.37
C VAL A 50 6.69 1.55 -8.90
N ARG A 51 7.44 0.80 -8.08
CA ARG A 51 8.74 1.25 -7.53
C ARG A 51 9.73 1.73 -8.60
N PRO A 52 10.09 0.95 -9.63
CA PRO A 52 11.02 1.39 -10.67
C PRO A 52 10.44 2.52 -11.54
N VAL A 53 9.13 2.53 -11.81
CA VAL A 53 8.50 3.58 -12.62
C VAL A 53 8.49 4.93 -11.88
N ALA A 54 8.17 4.91 -10.58
CA ALA A 54 8.23 6.09 -9.72
C ALA A 54 9.66 6.62 -9.56
N GLN A 55 10.66 5.71 -9.52
CA GLN A 55 12.06 6.12 -9.50
C GLN A 55 12.46 6.80 -10.82
N LYS A 56 12.10 6.21 -11.97
CA LYS A 56 12.32 6.84 -13.28
C LYS A 56 11.69 8.23 -13.38
N LEU A 57 10.49 8.41 -12.84
CA LEU A 57 9.84 9.72 -12.83
C LEU A 57 10.67 10.76 -12.05
N LYS A 58 11.20 10.38 -10.89
CA LYS A 58 12.07 11.25 -10.08
C LYS A 58 13.38 11.56 -10.79
N ASP A 59 13.97 10.57 -11.46
CA ASP A 59 15.23 10.74 -12.19
C ASP A 59 15.04 11.71 -13.38
N VAL A 60 13.96 11.53 -14.14
CA VAL A 60 13.57 12.42 -15.25
C VAL A 60 13.31 13.85 -14.74
N GLN A 61 12.65 13.99 -13.58
CA GLN A 61 12.43 15.28 -12.93
C GLN A 61 13.73 15.94 -12.46
N ALA A 62 14.68 15.14 -11.94
CA ALA A 62 15.97 15.62 -11.47
C ALA A 62 16.87 16.09 -12.63
N GLN A 63 16.85 15.38 -13.76
CA GLN A 63 17.65 15.72 -14.95
C GLN A 63 17.19 17.00 -15.64
N MET A 64 15.89 17.29 -15.63
CA MET A 64 15.33 18.49 -16.26
C MET A 64 15.48 19.78 -15.42
N GLY A 65 15.85 19.66 -14.14
CA GLY A 65 15.97 20.80 -13.23
C GLY A 65 14.64 21.52 -12.95
N ARG A 66 14.66 22.55 -12.09
CA ARG A 66 13.45 23.30 -11.69
C ARG A 66 12.89 24.25 -12.77
N SER A 67 13.62 24.42 -13.88
CA SER A 67 13.41 25.52 -14.84
C SER A 67 12.81 25.07 -16.17
N ALA A 68 12.82 23.77 -16.48
CA ALA A 68 12.27 23.24 -17.72
C ALA A 68 10.80 22.88 -17.52
N LYS A 69 10.00 23.04 -18.58
CA LYS A 69 8.58 22.65 -18.62
C LYS A 69 8.50 21.11 -18.67
N ILE A 70 8.72 20.46 -17.53
CA ILE A 70 8.84 19.00 -17.36
C ILE A 70 7.67 18.25 -17.99
N GLU A 71 6.46 18.82 -17.90
CA GLU A 71 5.22 18.25 -18.44
C GLU A 71 5.20 18.15 -19.99
N SER A 72 6.07 18.88 -20.68
CA SER A 72 6.16 18.86 -22.15
C SER A 72 7.19 17.85 -22.69
N ALA A 73 7.97 17.22 -21.80
CA ALA A 73 8.93 16.21 -22.22
C ALA A 73 8.20 14.90 -22.54
N PRO A 74 8.40 14.31 -23.74
CA PRO A 74 7.71 13.08 -24.13
C PRO A 74 8.04 11.91 -23.21
N GLU A 75 9.25 11.89 -22.65
CA GLU A 75 9.69 10.88 -21.67
C GLU A 75 8.92 10.98 -20.35
N PHE A 76 8.67 12.20 -19.86
CA PHE A 76 7.86 12.42 -18.65
C PHE A 76 6.41 11.99 -18.88
N ALA A 77 5.83 12.37 -20.01
CA ALA A 77 4.46 11.98 -20.36
C ALA A 77 4.30 10.45 -20.45
N GLY A 78 5.28 9.74 -21.01
CA GLY A 78 5.27 8.28 -21.10
C GLY A 78 5.37 7.59 -19.73
N VAL A 79 6.29 8.05 -18.87
CA VAL A 79 6.44 7.49 -17.52
C VAL A 79 5.23 7.82 -16.65
N TYR A 80 4.68 9.02 -16.77
CA TYR A 80 3.46 9.43 -16.07
C TYR A 80 2.26 8.57 -16.48
N ALA A 81 2.07 8.33 -17.78
CA ALA A 81 1.01 7.46 -18.29
C ALA A 81 1.11 6.03 -17.73
N GLN A 82 2.34 5.49 -17.58
CA GLN A 82 2.55 4.18 -16.95
C GLN A 82 2.12 4.16 -15.47
N ILE A 83 2.38 5.24 -14.73
CA ILE A 83 1.93 5.36 -13.33
C ILE A 83 0.40 5.45 -13.25
N GLU A 84 -0.23 6.22 -14.15
CA GLU A 84 -1.70 6.31 -14.19
C GLU A 84 -2.34 4.96 -14.51
N GLU A 85 -1.75 4.17 -15.41
CA GLU A 85 -2.25 2.82 -15.70
C GLU A 85 -2.14 1.91 -14.48
N LEU A 86 -0.96 1.85 -13.83
CA LEU A 86 -0.78 1.07 -12.61
C LEU A 86 -1.70 1.52 -11.47
N ARG A 87 -2.05 2.82 -11.41
CA ARG A 87 -3.04 3.33 -10.44
C ARG A 87 -4.45 2.83 -10.76
N ARG A 88 -4.84 2.78 -12.03
CA ARG A 88 -6.14 2.22 -12.44
C ARG A 88 -6.22 0.74 -12.10
N GLU A 89 -5.19 -0.03 -12.44
CA GLU A 89 -5.12 -1.44 -12.08
C GLU A 89 -5.22 -1.63 -10.56
N TRP A 90 -4.49 -0.83 -9.77
CA TRP A 90 -4.59 -0.87 -8.31
C TRP A 90 -6.03 -0.67 -7.82
N GLN A 91 -6.73 0.35 -8.33
CA GLN A 91 -8.13 0.62 -7.96
C GLN A 91 -9.07 -0.52 -8.35
N ASP A 92 -8.83 -1.18 -9.48
CA ASP A 92 -9.60 -2.36 -9.88
C ASP A 92 -9.40 -3.53 -8.91
N TRP A 93 -8.17 -3.77 -8.47
CA TRP A 93 -7.88 -4.82 -7.49
C TRP A 93 -8.37 -4.48 -6.09
N GLU A 94 -8.36 -3.21 -5.70
CA GLU A 94 -8.93 -2.73 -4.45
C GLU A 94 -10.44 -2.99 -4.41
N ARG A 95 -11.18 -2.65 -5.48
CA ARG A 95 -12.59 -3.00 -5.62
C ARG A 95 -12.83 -4.50 -5.52
N LYS A 96 -12.03 -5.32 -6.22
CA LYS A 96 -12.15 -6.78 -6.15
C LYS A 96 -11.90 -7.33 -4.75
N LEU A 97 -10.97 -6.73 -4.00
CA LEU A 97 -10.69 -7.11 -2.62
C LEU A 97 -11.89 -6.78 -1.71
N GLU A 98 -12.47 -5.59 -1.85
CA GLU A 98 -13.68 -5.19 -1.14
C GLU A 98 -14.85 -6.14 -1.43
N ASP A 99 -15.06 -6.50 -2.69
CA ASP A 99 -16.10 -7.45 -3.11
C ASP A 99 -15.87 -8.86 -2.54
N ALA A 100 -14.61 -9.31 -2.47
CA ALA A 100 -14.25 -10.60 -1.88
C ALA A 100 -14.52 -10.60 -0.36
N ILE A 101 -14.13 -9.52 0.32
CA ILE A 101 -14.39 -9.34 1.76
C ILE A 101 -15.91 -9.28 2.02
N GLU A 102 -16.66 -8.54 1.21
CA GLU A 102 -18.12 -8.45 1.34
C GLU A 102 -18.78 -9.83 1.17
N ARG A 103 -18.40 -10.60 0.16
CA ARG A 103 -18.88 -11.97 -0.02
C ARG A 103 -18.54 -12.86 1.18
N LYS A 104 -17.32 -12.78 1.70
CA LYS A 104 -16.91 -13.50 2.91
C LYS A 104 -17.80 -13.15 4.10
N LEU A 105 -18.02 -11.85 4.33
CA LEU A 105 -18.87 -11.38 5.42
C LEU A 105 -20.33 -11.81 5.28
N ILE A 106 -20.87 -11.84 4.06
CA ILE A 106 -22.22 -12.36 3.80
C ILE A 106 -22.28 -13.86 4.10
N MET A 107 -21.30 -14.65 3.63
CA MET A 107 -21.25 -16.09 3.88
C MET A 107 -21.15 -16.44 5.36
N LEU A 108 -20.43 -15.62 6.14
CA LEU A 108 -20.30 -15.78 7.59
C LEU A 108 -21.52 -15.23 8.35
N GLY A 109 -22.50 -14.64 7.66
CA GLY A 109 -23.69 -14.05 8.28
C GLY A 109 -23.44 -12.71 8.99
N HIS A 110 -22.27 -12.10 8.79
CA HIS A 110 -21.92 -10.79 9.35
C HIS A 110 -22.50 -9.61 8.57
N ARG A 111 -22.98 -9.83 7.33
CA ARG A 111 -23.60 -8.81 6.48
C ARG A 111 -24.76 -9.39 5.68
N GLN A 112 -25.76 -8.57 5.39
CA GLN A 112 -26.85 -8.95 4.49
C GLN A 112 -26.50 -8.57 3.04
N PRO A 113 -26.91 -9.39 2.04
CA PRO A 113 -26.77 -9.02 0.64
C PRO A 113 -27.60 -7.75 0.37
N ARG A 114 -27.01 -6.78 -0.32
CA ARG A 114 -27.69 -5.56 -0.76
C ARG A 114 -28.41 -5.77 -2.08
#